data_AF-A0A832LP68-F1
#
_entry.id   AF-A0A832LP68-F1
#
_cell.length_a   1.000
_cell.length_b   1.000
_cell.length_c   1.000
_cell.angle_alpha   90.00
_cell.angle_beta   90.00
_cell.angle_gamma   90.00
#
_symmetry.space_group_name_H-M   'P 1'
#
loop_
_entity.id
_entity.type
_entity.pdbx_description
1 polymer ?
#
loop_
_entity_poly.entity_id
_entity_poly.type
_entity_poly.pdbx_seq_one_letter_code
_entity_poly.pdbx_strand_id
1 'polypeptide(L)'
;VSSLYQREVEAGQCDIERSRRDWAEAARFESGFRIVLEGPSGGLEGYALFEPRSEGGREGVRCVEHACTDSEALVRLLAYFGTLRDQYSFLKITLPADLPLNLLLRETQLAHRPVNHPVATASIQTRTQVRVLDHCRLLESMRLPAKPPGEATVEIHEAEGHKSRLHLCLEDGHAEGSPSERSADFVCSDRTWASVVCGELSARQALRLGLAEGEPRTAEVLSAFADGPLPFLRESF
;
A
#
# COMPACT_ATOMS: atom_id res chain seq x y z
N VAL A 1 13.16 -14.71 5.56
CA VAL A 1 13.08 -13.30 5.09
C VAL A 1 12.41 -13.24 3.72
N SER A 2 12.98 -13.83 2.66
CA SER A 2 12.34 -13.86 1.32
C SER A 2 10.90 -14.42 1.32
N SER A 3 10.65 -15.56 2.01
CA SER A 3 9.30 -16.12 2.15
C SER A 3 8.34 -15.29 3.02
N LEU A 4 8.85 -14.39 3.86
CA LEU A 4 8.02 -13.49 4.66
C LEU A 4 7.58 -12.30 3.81
N TYR A 5 8.54 -11.70 3.08
CA TYR A 5 8.25 -10.64 2.11
C TYR A 5 7.24 -11.10 1.04
N GLN A 6 7.44 -12.29 0.46
CA GLN A 6 6.52 -12.82 -0.55
C GLN A 6 5.08 -12.94 -0.03
N ARG A 7 4.90 -13.40 1.21
CA ARG A 7 3.56 -13.47 1.84
C ARG A 7 2.91 -12.10 2.00
N GLU A 8 3.71 -11.07 2.25
CA GLU A 8 3.20 -9.69 2.36
C GLU A 8 2.87 -9.09 0.99
N VAL A 9 3.67 -9.37 -0.04
CA VAL A 9 3.34 -9.01 -1.44
C VAL A 9 2.04 -9.68 -1.87
N GLU A 10 1.89 -10.98 -1.59
CA GLU A 10 0.68 -11.76 -1.88
C GLU A 10 -0.57 -11.26 -1.12
N ALA A 11 -0.38 -10.57 0.01
CA ALA A 11 -1.47 -9.97 0.78
C ALA A 11 -2.05 -8.69 0.14
N GLY A 12 -1.50 -8.23 -1.00
CA GLY A 12 -2.22 -7.35 -1.93
C GLY A 12 -2.00 -5.85 -1.75
N GLN A 13 -0.76 -5.41 -1.53
CA GLN A 13 -0.42 -3.98 -1.41
C GLN A 13 0.19 -3.36 -2.68
N CYS A 14 0.08 -3.97 -3.86
CA CYS A 14 0.77 -3.53 -5.09
C CYS A 14 2.30 -3.40 -4.92
N ASP A 15 2.89 -4.19 -4.02
CA ASP A 15 4.35 -4.26 -3.83
C ASP A 15 4.96 -5.19 -4.90
N ILE A 16 6.28 -5.11 -5.10
CA ILE A 16 6.94 -5.82 -6.21
C ILE A 16 7.39 -7.22 -5.77
N GLU A 17 7.02 -8.24 -6.54
CA GLU A 17 7.65 -9.56 -6.43
C GLU A 17 9.13 -9.48 -6.83
N ARG A 18 10.02 -9.77 -5.88
CA ARG A 18 11.47 -9.76 -6.12
C ARG A 18 11.94 -11.07 -6.72
N SER A 19 12.68 -11.00 -7.83
CA SER A 19 13.37 -12.16 -8.37
C SER A 19 14.50 -12.60 -7.42
N ARG A 20 15.03 -13.83 -7.61
CA ARG A 20 16.21 -14.29 -6.84
C ARG A 20 17.42 -13.37 -7.01
N ARG A 21 17.56 -12.73 -8.17
CA ARG A 21 18.64 -11.78 -8.45
C ARG A 21 18.45 -10.51 -7.61
N ASP A 22 17.23 -9.97 -7.58
CA ASP A 22 16.93 -8.75 -6.84
C ASP A 22 17.12 -8.97 -5.34
N TRP A 23 16.76 -10.15 -4.84
CA TRP A 23 17.08 -10.56 -3.47
C TRP A 23 18.58 -10.62 -3.19
N ALA A 24 19.38 -11.14 -4.14
CA ALA A 24 20.82 -11.20 -3.99
C ALA A 24 21.45 -9.79 -3.99
N GLU A 25 20.88 -8.85 -4.75
CA GLU A 25 21.28 -7.45 -4.77
C GLU A 25 20.89 -6.72 -3.48
N ALA A 26 19.63 -6.86 -3.03
CA ALA A 26 19.17 -6.32 -1.74
C ALA A 26 19.97 -6.90 -0.55
N ALA A 27 20.42 -8.15 -0.64
CA ALA A 27 21.27 -8.77 0.37
C ALA A 27 22.67 -8.16 0.46
N ARG A 28 23.13 -7.42 -0.56
CA ARG A 28 24.38 -6.66 -0.55
C ARG A 28 24.26 -5.34 0.22
N PHE A 29 23.21 -5.15 1.03
CA PHE A 29 23.10 -4.02 1.95
C PHE A 29 24.41 -3.85 2.76
N GLU A 30 25.29 -2.94 2.29
CA GLU A 30 26.71 -2.91 2.68
C GLU A 30 26.92 -2.28 4.06
N SER A 31 25.96 -1.48 4.53
CA SER A 31 26.03 -0.77 5.80
C SER A 31 24.71 -0.86 6.56
N GLY A 32 24.75 -1.35 7.79
CA GLY A 32 23.62 -1.33 8.71
C GLY A 32 23.45 -2.64 9.45
N PHE A 33 22.26 -2.84 9.99
CA PHE A 33 21.89 -3.96 10.84
C PHE A 33 20.68 -4.67 10.27
N ARG A 34 20.65 -5.99 10.47
CA ARG A 34 19.51 -6.84 10.17
C ARG A 34 19.03 -7.47 11.46
N ILE A 35 17.72 -7.41 11.66
CA ILE A 35 17.06 -8.13 12.75
C ILE A 35 15.94 -9.00 12.21
N VAL A 36 15.65 -10.06 12.95
CA VAL A 36 14.56 -11.00 12.69
C VAL A 36 13.71 -11.10 13.95
N LEU A 37 12.41 -11.21 13.77
CA LEU A 37 11.46 -11.46 14.84
C LEU A 37 10.97 -12.90 14.72
N GLU A 38 11.30 -13.70 15.72
CA GLU A 38 10.80 -15.06 15.87
C GLU A 38 9.51 -15.04 16.68
N GLY A 39 8.51 -15.78 16.20
CA GLY A 39 7.26 -16.00 16.88
C GLY A 39 7.36 -16.99 18.04
N PRO A 40 6.32 -17.11 18.86
CA PRO A 40 6.26 -18.09 19.96
C PRO A 40 6.46 -19.54 19.51
N SER A 41 6.11 -19.84 18.26
CA SER A 41 6.27 -21.15 17.62
C SER A 41 7.63 -21.37 16.94
N GLY A 42 8.54 -20.40 17.00
CA GLY A 42 9.83 -20.42 16.31
C GLY A 42 9.77 -20.06 14.81
N GLY A 43 8.59 -19.74 14.29
CA GLY A 43 8.43 -19.23 12.93
C GLY A 43 8.90 -17.77 12.79
N LEU A 44 9.35 -17.38 11.60
CA LEU A 44 9.69 -15.98 11.31
C LEU A 44 8.41 -15.16 11.10
N GLU A 45 8.21 -14.15 11.96
CA GLU A 45 7.05 -13.24 11.95
C GLU A 45 7.38 -11.83 11.47
N GLY A 46 8.66 -11.44 11.51
CA GLY A 46 9.07 -10.12 11.08
C GLY A 46 10.56 -10.02 10.76
N TYR A 47 10.94 -8.98 10.03
CA TYR A 47 12.33 -8.55 9.93
C TYR A 47 12.43 -7.04 9.70
N ALA A 48 13.60 -6.48 9.99
CA ALA A 48 13.97 -5.15 9.53
C ALA A 48 15.43 -5.07 9.11
N LEU A 49 15.69 -4.23 8.12
CA LEU A 49 16.99 -3.70 7.76
C LEU A 49 17.02 -2.23 8.16
N PHE A 50 18.04 -1.81 8.90
CA PHE A 50 18.14 -0.43 9.34
C PHE A 50 19.59 0.06 9.40
N GLU A 51 19.76 1.37 9.29
CA GLU A 51 21.06 2.03 9.30
C GLU A 51 21.06 3.24 10.25
N PRO A 52 22.20 3.55 10.91
CA PRO A 52 22.37 4.83 11.60
C PRO A 52 22.19 6.00 10.62
N ARG A 53 21.58 7.09 11.09
CA ARG A 53 21.36 8.29 10.28
C ARG A 53 21.44 9.54 11.13
N SER A 54 22.18 10.53 10.66
CA SER A 54 22.23 11.86 11.25
C SER A 54 21.29 12.81 10.50
N GLU A 55 20.41 13.52 11.20
CA GLU A 55 19.48 14.50 10.62
C GLU A 55 19.32 15.69 11.56
N GLY A 56 19.64 16.91 11.10
CA GLY A 56 19.49 18.11 11.92
C GLY A 56 20.33 18.11 13.21
N GLY A 57 21.52 17.50 13.19
CA GLY A 57 22.39 17.38 14.38
C GLY A 57 21.94 16.34 15.40
N ARG A 58 20.94 15.52 15.05
CA ARG A 58 20.45 14.40 15.86
C ARG A 58 20.89 13.09 15.22
N GLU A 59 21.31 12.14 16.05
CA GLU A 59 21.54 10.76 15.62
C GLU A 59 20.24 9.95 15.76
N GLY A 60 19.94 9.13 14.77
CA GLY A 60 18.75 8.31 14.69
C GLY A 60 18.97 7.04 13.89
N VAL A 61 17.89 6.31 13.68
CA VAL A 61 17.86 5.11 12.86
C VAL A 61 16.91 5.32 11.70
N ARG A 62 17.31 4.91 10.50
CA ARG A 62 16.41 4.74 9.37
C ARG A 62 16.13 3.26 9.19
N CYS A 63 14.87 2.86 9.30
CA CYS A 63 14.41 1.56 8.84
C CYS A 63 14.32 1.62 7.31
N VAL A 64 15.25 0.92 6.65
CA VAL A 64 15.36 0.88 5.18
C VAL A 64 14.31 -0.06 4.62
N GLU A 65 14.14 -1.21 5.26
CA GLU A 65 13.19 -2.24 4.84
C GLU A 65 12.62 -2.92 6.07
N HIS A 66 11.34 -3.30 6.02
CA HIS A 66 10.71 -4.15 7.01
C HIS A 66 9.56 -4.93 6.40
N ALA A 67 9.28 -6.08 6.99
CA ALA A 67 8.09 -6.88 6.72
C ALA A 67 7.62 -7.51 8.02
N CYS A 68 6.30 -7.63 8.19
CA CYS A 68 5.67 -8.24 9.37
C CYS A 68 4.48 -9.09 8.91
N THR A 69 4.22 -10.20 9.60
CA THR A 69 3.05 -11.06 9.29
C THR A 69 1.72 -10.38 9.64
N ASP A 70 1.73 -9.49 10.62
CA ASP A 70 0.55 -8.84 11.18
C ASP A 70 0.93 -7.61 12.02
N SER A 71 -0.08 -6.93 12.56
CA SER A 71 0.09 -5.74 13.40
C SER A 71 0.79 -6.01 14.74
N GLU A 72 0.69 -7.22 15.29
CA GLU A 72 1.36 -7.57 16.55
C GLU A 72 2.87 -7.72 16.34
N ALA A 73 3.27 -8.38 15.25
CA ALA A 73 4.65 -8.45 14.80
C ALA A 73 5.23 -7.04 14.57
N LEU A 74 4.47 -6.14 13.95
CA LEU A 74 4.88 -4.74 13.78
C LEU A 74 5.06 -4.02 15.13
N VAL A 75 4.15 -4.19 16.09
CA VAL A 75 4.28 -3.60 17.43
C VAL A 75 5.54 -4.11 18.14
N ARG A 76 5.85 -5.41 18.02
CA ARG A 76 7.08 -5.99 18.58
C ARG A 76 8.33 -5.46 17.87
N LEU A 77 8.27 -5.23 16.56
CA LEU A 77 9.35 -4.59 15.79
C LEU A 77 9.61 -3.17 16.29
N LEU A 78 8.55 -2.37 16.46
CA LEU A 78 8.64 -1.02 17.00
C LEU A 78 9.15 -1.01 18.45
N ALA A 79 8.77 -2.00 19.25
CA ALA A 79 9.29 -2.16 20.61
C ALA A 79 10.80 -2.43 20.63
N TYR A 80 11.32 -3.23 19.68
CA TYR A 80 12.76 -3.41 19.51
C TYR A 80 13.46 -2.08 19.21
N PHE A 81 12.96 -1.27 18.28
CA PHE A 81 13.56 0.05 18.05
C PHE A 81 13.50 0.94 19.31
N GLY A 82 12.47 0.79 20.13
CA GLY A 82 12.37 1.44 21.44
C GLY A 82 13.49 1.06 22.42
N THR A 83 14.09 -0.14 22.31
CA THR A 83 15.25 -0.52 23.14
C THR A 83 16.53 0.20 22.73
N LEU A 84 16.56 0.82 21.55
CA LEU A 84 17.72 1.56 21.04
C LEU A 84 17.70 3.05 21.45
N ARG A 85 16.71 3.48 22.26
CA ARG A 85 16.52 4.88 22.68
C ARG A 85 17.71 5.49 23.42
N ASP A 86 18.55 4.68 24.05
CA ASP A 86 19.74 5.14 24.76
C ASP A 86 20.90 5.49 23.80
N GLN A 87 20.79 5.06 22.52
CA GLN A 87 21.80 5.29 21.48
C GLN A 87 21.30 6.26 20.39
N TYR A 88 19.99 6.26 20.12
CA TYR A 88 19.39 7.00 19.01
C TYR A 88 18.20 7.83 19.48
N SER A 89 18.10 9.04 18.94
CA SER A 89 17.09 10.03 19.32
C SER A 89 15.83 10.01 18.44
N PHE A 90 15.83 9.26 17.33
CA PHE A 90 14.66 9.09 16.46
C PHE A 90 14.71 7.78 15.66
N LEU A 91 13.53 7.35 15.20
CA LEU A 91 13.34 6.32 14.17
C LEU A 91 12.61 6.96 12.98
N LYS A 92 13.12 6.72 11.77
CA LYS A 92 12.44 7.03 10.51
C LYS A 92 12.06 5.73 9.83
N ILE A 93 10.76 5.50 9.64
CA ILE A 93 10.20 4.29 9.02
C ILE A 93 9.10 4.69 8.04
N THR A 94 9.05 4.01 6.90
CA THR A 94 7.98 4.17 5.90
C THR A 94 6.94 3.07 6.11
N LEU A 95 5.68 3.44 6.22
CA LEU A 95 4.54 2.56 6.51
C LEU A 95 3.39 2.86 5.54
N PRO A 96 2.46 1.92 5.34
CA PRO A 96 1.21 2.20 4.62
C PRO A 96 0.48 3.41 5.22
N ALA A 97 -0.12 4.24 4.36
CA ALA A 97 -0.69 5.53 4.77
C ALA A 97 -1.99 5.39 5.61
N ASP A 98 -2.68 4.26 5.47
CA ASP A 98 -3.88 3.88 6.21
C ASP A 98 -3.58 3.15 7.52
N LEU A 99 -2.33 2.82 7.82
CA LEU A 99 -1.96 2.19 9.07
C LEU A 99 -2.20 3.16 10.25
N PRO A 100 -3.06 2.83 11.22
CA PRO A 100 -3.39 3.71 12.33
C PRO A 100 -2.28 3.70 13.39
N LEU A 101 -1.11 4.24 13.05
CA LEU A 101 0.09 4.19 13.90
C LEU A 101 -0.16 4.75 15.30
N ASN A 102 -0.99 5.79 15.43
CA ASN A 102 -1.37 6.39 16.70
C ASN A 102 -2.17 5.43 17.61
N LEU A 103 -2.83 4.41 17.08
CA LEU A 103 -3.48 3.36 17.87
C LEU A 103 -2.51 2.25 18.29
N LEU A 104 -1.42 2.06 17.54
CA LEU A 104 -0.40 1.07 17.83
C LEU A 104 0.62 1.58 18.86
N LEU A 105 0.89 2.88 18.87
CA LEU A 105 1.80 3.51 19.82
C LEU A 105 1.08 3.76 21.16
N ARG A 106 1.70 3.30 22.26
CA ARG A 106 1.10 3.33 23.62
C ARG A 106 0.97 4.74 24.24
N GLU A 107 1.47 5.79 23.60
CA GLU A 107 1.42 7.15 24.14
C GLU A 107 0.13 7.87 23.72
N THR A 108 -0.70 8.22 24.70
CA THR A 108 -1.90 9.03 24.50
C THR A 108 -1.47 10.44 24.08
N GLN A 109 -1.69 10.80 22.82
CA GLN A 109 -1.30 12.08 22.20
C GLN A 109 -2.02 13.34 22.76
N LEU A 110 -2.62 13.26 23.95
CA LEU A 110 -3.26 14.41 24.59
C LEU A 110 -2.24 15.18 25.41
N ALA A 111 -1.91 16.38 24.94
CA ALA A 111 -1.06 17.35 25.63
C ALA A 111 -1.74 17.80 26.94
N HIS A 112 -1.55 17.04 28.02
CA HIS A 112 -2.03 17.38 29.35
C HIS A 112 -1.04 18.28 30.11
N ARG A 113 0.09 18.65 29.49
CA ARG A 113 1.11 19.57 30.04
C ARG A 113 1.69 20.45 28.93
N PRO A 114 2.16 21.67 29.26
CA PRO A 114 2.90 22.55 28.34
C PRO A 114 4.34 22.06 28.12
N VAL A 115 4.51 20.76 27.91
CA VAL A 115 5.80 20.14 27.57
C VAL A 115 5.65 19.64 26.15
N ASN A 116 6.46 20.19 25.23
CA ASN A 116 6.57 19.68 23.87
C ASN A 116 7.29 18.32 23.93
N HIS A 117 6.53 17.27 24.18
CA HIS A 117 7.02 15.91 24.00
C HIS A 117 7.26 15.69 22.50
N PRO A 118 8.44 15.21 22.07
CA PRO A 118 8.65 14.85 20.68
C PRO A 118 7.70 13.72 20.31
N VAL A 119 6.65 14.05 19.57
CA VAL A 119 5.66 13.11 19.05
C VAL A 119 6.09 12.56 17.69
N ALA A 120 5.57 11.39 17.33
CA ALA A 120 5.72 10.87 15.98
C ALA A 120 5.16 11.88 14.97
N THR A 121 5.97 12.28 13.99
CA THR A 121 5.53 13.10 12.87
C THR A 121 5.27 12.19 11.68
N ALA A 122 4.08 12.31 11.08
CA ALA A 122 3.74 11.63 9.84
C ALA A 122 3.77 12.64 8.69
N SER A 123 4.41 12.27 7.58
CA SER A 123 4.38 13.02 6.33
C SER A 123 3.98 12.09 5.20
N ILE A 124 2.96 12.48 4.44
CA ILE A 124 2.54 11.73 3.25
C ILE A 124 3.60 11.93 2.18
N GLN A 125 4.05 10.82 1.57
CA GLN A 125 4.99 10.85 0.45
C GLN A 125 4.34 10.17 -0.75
N THR A 126 4.16 10.91 -1.84
CA THR A 126 3.82 10.34 -3.15
C THR A 126 5.07 9.74 -3.76
N ARG A 127 5.15 8.41 -3.82
CA ARG A 127 6.36 7.69 -4.26
C ARG A 127 6.28 7.21 -5.72
N THR A 128 5.15 6.65 -6.12
CA THR A 128 5.02 5.96 -7.42
C THR A 128 3.74 6.37 -8.11
N GLN A 129 3.79 6.43 -9.44
CA GLN A 129 2.63 6.63 -10.30
C GLN A 129 2.39 5.35 -11.10
N VAL A 130 1.13 4.93 -11.21
CA VAL A 130 0.74 3.76 -11.98
C VAL A 130 0.06 4.21 -13.26
N ARG A 131 0.38 3.53 -14.36
CA ARG A 131 -0.35 3.62 -15.64
C ARG A 131 -0.76 2.23 -16.06
N VAL A 132 -2.05 2.05 -16.32
CA VAL A 132 -2.59 0.81 -16.88
C VAL A 132 -2.35 0.81 -18.38
N LEU A 133 -1.63 -0.19 -18.88
CA LEU A 133 -1.33 -0.34 -20.31
C LEU A 133 -2.27 -1.33 -21.02
N ASP A 134 -2.75 -2.33 -20.29
CA ASP A 134 -3.70 -3.33 -20.77
C ASP A 134 -4.72 -3.58 -19.66
N HIS A 135 -5.90 -2.97 -19.82
CA HIS A 135 -6.94 -2.99 -18.81
C HIS A 135 -7.51 -4.39 -18.62
N CYS A 136 -7.71 -5.15 -19.70
CA CYS A 136 -8.29 -6.49 -19.62
C CYS A 136 -7.34 -7.45 -18.90
N ARG A 137 -6.06 -7.48 -19.29
CA ARG A 137 -5.07 -8.34 -18.62
C ARG A 137 -4.84 -7.99 -17.17
N LEU A 138 -4.90 -6.69 -16.83
CA LEU A 138 -4.82 -6.26 -15.44
C LEU A 138 -5.97 -6.87 -14.64
N LEU A 139 -7.21 -6.69 -15.10
CA LEU A 139 -8.41 -7.21 -14.42
C LEU A 139 -8.34 -8.74 -14.25
N GLU A 140 -7.99 -9.48 -15.31
CA GLU A 140 -7.84 -10.94 -15.28
C GLU A 140 -6.81 -11.43 -14.24
N SER A 141 -5.80 -10.61 -13.94
CA SER A 141 -4.76 -10.93 -12.95
C SER A 141 -5.16 -10.62 -11.49
N MET A 142 -6.23 -9.85 -11.29
CA MET A 142 -6.62 -9.38 -9.97
C MET A 142 -7.30 -10.47 -9.15
N ARG A 143 -7.05 -10.42 -7.83
CA ARG A 143 -7.74 -11.21 -6.82
C ARG A 143 -8.37 -10.26 -5.83
N LEU A 144 -9.68 -10.12 -5.91
CA LEU A 144 -10.47 -9.26 -5.06
C LEU A 144 -11.05 -10.06 -3.88
N PRO A 145 -11.38 -9.41 -2.75
CA PRO A 145 -12.21 -10.04 -1.74
C PRO A 145 -13.53 -10.53 -2.34
N ALA A 146 -14.01 -11.68 -1.89
CA ALA A 146 -15.31 -12.19 -2.32
C ALA A 146 -16.41 -11.16 -2.01
N LYS A 147 -17.03 -10.63 -3.06
CA LYS A 147 -18.08 -9.62 -3.04
C LYS A 147 -19.27 -10.10 -3.86
N PRO A 148 -20.48 -9.54 -3.64
CA PRO A 148 -21.61 -9.83 -4.49
C PRO A 148 -21.27 -9.56 -5.95
N PRO A 149 -21.75 -10.39 -6.89
CA PRO A 149 -21.46 -10.20 -8.29
C PRO A 149 -22.03 -8.87 -8.79
N GLY A 150 -21.34 -8.26 -9.74
CA GLY A 150 -21.71 -6.97 -10.28
C GLY A 150 -21.09 -6.72 -11.64
N GLU A 151 -21.80 -5.93 -12.45
CA GLU A 151 -21.35 -5.52 -13.77
C GLU A 151 -21.26 -4.00 -13.85
N ALA A 152 -20.32 -3.50 -14.64
CA ALA A 152 -20.14 -2.08 -14.91
C ALA A 152 -19.62 -1.84 -16.33
N THR A 153 -20.07 -0.79 -17.00
CA THR A 153 -19.43 -0.31 -18.23
C THR A 153 -18.64 0.96 -17.91
N VAL A 154 -17.33 0.94 -18.12
CA VAL A 154 -16.42 2.05 -17.83
C VAL A 154 -15.88 2.64 -19.13
N GLU A 155 -15.99 3.95 -19.31
CA GLU A 155 -15.24 4.69 -20.33
C GLU A 155 -14.06 5.42 -19.68
N ILE A 156 -12.86 5.13 -20.20
CA ILE A 156 -11.59 5.66 -19.73
C ILE A 156 -11.07 6.61 -20.80
N HIS A 157 -10.94 7.89 -20.45
CA HIS A 157 -10.33 8.89 -21.31
C HIS A 157 -8.82 8.79 -21.16
N GLU A 158 -8.19 8.23 -22.18
CA GLU A 158 -6.75 8.05 -22.22
C GLU A 158 -6.02 9.31 -22.67
N ALA A 159 -4.71 9.32 -22.44
CA ALA A 159 -3.84 10.31 -23.02
C ALA A 159 -4.06 10.41 -24.55
N GLU A 160 -3.81 11.60 -25.11
CA GLU A 160 -3.91 11.86 -26.56
C GLU A 160 -5.33 11.77 -27.14
N GLY A 161 -6.36 11.76 -26.29
CA GLY A 161 -7.76 11.83 -26.69
C GLY A 161 -8.38 10.49 -27.11
N HIS A 162 -7.64 9.39 -26.93
CA HIS A 162 -8.18 8.05 -27.09
C HIS A 162 -9.18 7.74 -25.98
N LYS A 163 -10.17 6.88 -26.27
CA LYS A 163 -11.18 6.44 -25.31
C LYS A 163 -11.26 4.93 -25.34
N SER A 164 -10.93 4.32 -24.21
CA SER A 164 -11.12 2.89 -23.99
C SER A 164 -12.46 2.69 -23.31
N ARG A 165 -13.29 1.76 -23.82
CA ARG A 165 -14.54 1.40 -23.16
C ARG A 165 -14.57 -0.08 -22.86
N LEU A 166 -14.82 -0.40 -21.59
CA LEU A 166 -14.71 -1.72 -21.04
C LEU A 166 -16.03 -2.10 -20.38
N HIS A 167 -16.50 -3.32 -20.64
CA HIS A 167 -17.49 -3.97 -19.81
C HIS A 167 -16.77 -4.87 -18.81
N LEU A 168 -17.03 -4.65 -17.53
CA LEU A 168 -16.45 -5.39 -16.42
C LEU A 168 -17.51 -6.28 -15.80
N CYS A 169 -17.09 -7.51 -15.49
CA CYS A 169 -17.84 -8.45 -14.67
C CYS A 169 -17.00 -8.77 -13.43
N LEU A 170 -17.59 -8.62 -12.24
CA LEU A 170 -16.99 -9.00 -10.96
C LEU A 170 -17.80 -10.16 -10.41
N GLU A 171 -17.15 -11.29 -10.13
CA GLU A 171 -17.80 -12.50 -9.60
C GLU A 171 -16.79 -13.30 -8.76
N ASP A 172 -17.19 -13.75 -7.57
CA ASP A 172 -16.39 -14.62 -6.70
C ASP A 172 -14.93 -14.18 -6.44
N GLY A 173 -14.70 -12.87 -6.35
CA GLY A 173 -13.35 -12.31 -6.13
C GLY A 173 -12.49 -12.23 -7.39
N HIS A 174 -13.06 -12.49 -8.55
CA HIS A 174 -12.44 -12.31 -9.86
C HIS A 174 -13.03 -11.08 -10.56
N ALA A 175 -12.21 -10.44 -11.39
CA ALA A 175 -12.64 -9.37 -12.28
C ALA A 175 -12.25 -9.74 -13.71
N GLU A 176 -13.19 -9.62 -14.64
CA GLU A 176 -12.95 -9.80 -16.06
C GLU A 176 -13.34 -8.53 -16.80
N GLY A 177 -12.57 -8.16 -17.81
CA GLY A 177 -12.81 -6.99 -18.64
C GLY A 177 -12.83 -7.36 -20.11
N SER A 178 -13.78 -6.80 -20.87
CA SER A 178 -13.83 -6.92 -22.32
C SER A 178 -14.11 -5.57 -22.97
N PRO A 179 -13.57 -5.28 -24.17
CA PRO A 179 -13.96 -4.10 -24.92
C PRO A 179 -15.47 -4.06 -25.17
N SER A 180 -16.08 -2.89 -25.08
CA SER A 180 -17.54 -2.75 -25.19
C SER A 180 -17.96 -1.48 -25.92
N GLU A 181 -19.02 -1.60 -26.72
CA GLU A 181 -19.69 -0.47 -27.38
C GLU A 181 -20.90 0.05 -26.59
N ARG A 182 -21.23 -0.57 -25.44
CA ARG A 182 -22.35 -0.14 -24.57
C ARG A 182 -22.16 1.30 -24.10
N SER A 183 -23.23 1.97 -23.67
CA SER A 183 -23.10 3.25 -22.98
C SER A 183 -22.34 3.06 -21.67
N ALA A 184 -21.46 4.01 -21.34
CA ALA A 184 -20.71 3.95 -20.10
C ALA A 184 -21.58 4.35 -18.90
N ASP A 185 -21.51 3.55 -17.85
CA ASP A 185 -22.15 3.81 -16.56
C ASP A 185 -21.22 4.61 -15.62
N PHE A 186 -19.92 4.62 -15.94
CA PHE A 186 -18.88 5.35 -15.23
C PHE A 186 -17.83 5.87 -16.23
N VAL A 187 -17.52 7.16 -16.16
CA VAL A 187 -16.61 7.87 -17.07
C VAL A 187 -15.53 8.55 -16.25
N CYS A 188 -14.27 8.32 -16.59
CA CYS A 188 -13.15 8.92 -15.86
C CYS A 188 -11.89 9.06 -16.73
N SER A 189 -10.88 9.77 -16.23
CA SER A 189 -9.55 9.79 -16.86
C SER A 189 -8.76 8.53 -16.56
N ASP A 190 -7.77 8.21 -17.41
CA ASP A 190 -6.81 7.13 -17.19
C ASP A 190 -6.13 7.17 -15.81
N ARG A 191 -5.79 8.36 -15.30
CA ARG A 191 -5.23 8.55 -13.96
C ARG A 191 -6.21 8.16 -12.87
N THR A 192 -7.47 8.59 -13.00
CA THR A 192 -8.52 8.25 -12.03
C THR A 192 -8.80 6.75 -12.06
N TRP A 193 -8.86 6.18 -13.26
CA TRP A 193 -9.02 4.73 -13.44
C TRP A 193 -7.88 3.95 -12.77
N ALA A 194 -6.62 4.34 -12.97
CA ALA A 194 -5.48 3.71 -12.33
C ALA A 194 -5.58 3.74 -10.79
N SER A 195 -5.91 4.90 -10.20
CA SER A 195 -6.11 5.00 -8.75
C SER A 195 -7.30 4.17 -8.26
N VAL A 196 -8.37 4.06 -9.05
CA VAL A 196 -9.54 3.23 -8.69
C VAL A 196 -9.21 1.75 -8.74
N VAL A 197 -8.68 1.27 -9.87
CA VAL A 197 -8.45 -0.17 -10.09
C VAL A 197 -7.31 -0.70 -9.22
N CYS A 198 -6.35 0.15 -8.83
CA CYS A 198 -5.33 -0.21 -7.85
C CYS A 198 -5.82 -0.13 -6.40
N GLY A 199 -7.01 0.41 -6.11
CA GLY A 199 -7.54 0.52 -4.74
C GLY A 199 -7.03 1.72 -3.93
N GLU A 200 -6.33 2.67 -4.56
CA GLU A 200 -5.91 3.93 -3.91
C GLU A 200 -7.11 4.86 -3.66
N LEU A 201 -8.08 4.86 -4.56
CA LEU A 201 -9.25 5.73 -4.54
C LEU A 201 -10.52 4.91 -4.80
N SER A 202 -11.48 4.88 -3.88
CA SER A 202 -12.76 4.21 -4.20
C SER A 202 -13.52 4.95 -5.30
N ALA A 203 -14.23 4.22 -6.17
CA ALA A 203 -15.03 4.82 -7.23
C ALA A 203 -16.13 5.76 -6.67
N ARG A 204 -16.67 5.45 -5.48
CA ARG A 204 -17.59 6.35 -4.76
C ARG A 204 -16.93 7.69 -4.40
N GLN A 205 -15.68 7.67 -3.93
CA GLN A 205 -14.93 8.88 -3.65
C GLN A 205 -14.60 9.64 -4.93
N ALA A 206 -14.27 8.95 -6.03
CA ALA A 206 -14.03 9.58 -7.33
C ALA A 206 -15.26 10.39 -7.81
N LEU A 207 -16.47 9.83 -7.72
CA LEU A 207 -17.70 10.56 -8.01
C LEU A 207 -17.88 11.76 -7.07
N ARG A 208 -17.72 11.56 -5.76
CA ARG A 208 -17.90 12.63 -4.75
C ARG A 208 -16.93 13.80 -4.95
N LEU A 209 -15.72 13.53 -5.41
CA LEU A 209 -14.69 14.54 -5.66
C LEU A 209 -14.77 15.17 -7.05
N GLY A 210 -15.70 14.72 -7.91
CA GLY A 210 -15.82 15.19 -9.29
C GLY A 210 -14.66 14.76 -10.19
N LEU A 211 -13.98 13.66 -9.85
CA LEU A 211 -12.91 13.06 -10.66
C LEU A 211 -13.46 12.06 -11.70
N ALA A 212 -14.72 11.66 -11.53
CA ALA A 212 -15.45 10.78 -12.43
C ALA A 212 -16.92 11.21 -12.50
N GLU A 213 -17.60 10.79 -13.56
CA GLU A 213 -19.03 10.94 -13.78
C GLU A 213 -19.67 9.55 -13.88
N GLY A 214 -20.91 9.38 -13.43
CA GLY A 214 -21.59 8.09 -13.54
C GLY A 214 -22.61 7.82 -12.45
N GLU A 215 -23.13 6.59 -12.47
CA GLU A 215 -24.19 6.14 -11.57
C GLU A 215 -23.62 5.70 -10.20
N PRO A 216 -24.24 6.10 -9.06
CA PRO A 216 -23.80 5.68 -7.72
C PRO A 216 -23.75 4.17 -7.53
N ARG A 217 -24.66 3.44 -8.18
CA ARG A 217 -24.71 1.97 -8.14
C ARG A 217 -23.50 1.34 -8.83
N THR A 218 -23.07 1.89 -9.95
CA THR A 218 -21.86 1.44 -10.66
C THR A 218 -20.62 1.73 -9.82
N ALA A 219 -20.56 2.91 -9.20
CA ALA A 219 -19.46 3.23 -8.30
C ALA A 219 -19.41 2.32 -7.06
N GLU A 220 -20.54 1.76 -6.60
CA GLU A 220 -20.54 0.73 -5.55
C GLU A 220 -19.88 -0.57 -6.02
N VAL A 221 -20.22 -1.06 -7.22
CA VAL A 221 -19.56 -2.23 -7.81
C VAL A 221 -18.06 -2.00 -7.95
N LEU A 222 -17.66 -0.87 -8.53
CA LEU A 222 -16.24 -0.53 -8.75
C LEU A 222 -15.49 -0.20 -7.44
N SER A 223 -16.19 0.07 -6.34
CA SER A 223 -15.51 0.26 -5.04
C SER A 223 -14.95 -1.06 -4.48
N ALA A 224 -15.28 -2.21 -5.09
CA ALA A 224 -14.68 -3.50 -4.77
C ALA A 224 -13.14 -3.50 -4.90
N PHE A 225 -12.58 -2.71 -5.83
CA PHE A 225 -11.13 -2.58 -5.98
C PHE A 225 -10.45 -1.90 -4.80
N ALA A 226 -11.18 -1.08 -4.03
CA ALA A 226 -10.68 -0.39 -2.85
C ALA A 226 -11.01 -1.13 -1.54
N ASP A 227 -11.57 -2.34 -1.62
CA ASP A 227 -11.78 -3.19 -0.46
C ASP A 227 -10.46 -3.89 -0.09
N GLY A 228 -9.67 -3.26 0.76
CA GLY A 228 -8.37 -3.78 1.17
C GLY A 228 -7.51 -2.71 1.83
N PRO A 229 -6.25 -3.07 2.18
CA PRO A 229 -5.26 -2.06 2.56
C PRO A 229 -4.98 -1.13 1.38
N LEU A 230 -4.61 0.12 1.67
CA LEU A 230 -4.13 1.02 0.63
C LEU A 230 -2.88 0.44 -0.06
N PRO A 231 -2.74 0.65 -1.39
CA PRO A 231 -1.52 0.29 -2.11
C PRO A 231 -0.28 0.91 -1.45
N PHE A 232 0.72 0.08 -1.24
CA PHE A 232 1.97 0.43 -0.61
C PHE A 232 3.14 -0.27 -1.31
N LEU A 233 3.96 0.54 -2.00
CA LEU A 233 5.19 0.08 -2.63
C LEU A 233 6.39 0.47 -1.77
N ARG A 234 7.16 -0.54 -1.32
CA ARG A 234 8.37 -0.31 -0.53
C ARG A 234 9.54 0.16 -1.37
N GLU A 235 9.65 -0.39 -2.58
CA GLU A 235 10.76 -0.16 -3.48
C GLU A 235 10.91 1.30 -3.92
N SER A 236 12.15 1.67 -4.23
CA SER A 236 12.47 2.88 -5.00
C SER A 236 13.37 2.47 -6.15
N PHE A 237 13.00 2.83 -7.37
CA PHE A 237 13.73 2.60 -8.60
C PHE A 237 14.02 3.92 -9.32
#